data_AF-A0A268KDI3-F1
#
_entry.id   AF-A0A268KDI3-F1
#
_cell.length_a   1.000
_cell.length_b   1.000
_cell.length_c   1.000
_cell.angle_alpha   90.00
_cell.angle_beta   90.00
_cell.angle_gamma   90.00
#
_symmetry.space_group_name_H-M   'P 1'
#
loop_
_entity.id
_entity.type
_entity.pdbx_description
1 polymer ?
#
loop_
_entity_poly.entity_id
_entity_poly.type
_entity_poly.pdbx_seq_one_letter_code
_entity_poly.pdbx_strand_id
1 'polypeptide(L)' 'MKPIKVEDEELKKAVNSGESYFQIGNRKFLLFEVEQIKEPNVYEVSEPEEERKLLEALEDENPVLSEEEINRMLEEHL' A
#
# COMPACT_ATOMS: atom_id res chain seq x y z
N MET A 1 -3.22 -2.71 10.71
CA MET A 1 -2.11 -2.81 11.70
C MET A 1 -1.67 -1.41 12.09
N LYS A 2 -1.16 -1.19 13.31
CA LYS A 2 -0.63 0.11 13.74
C LYS A 2 0.90 0.12 13.62
N PRO A 3 1.53 1.13 13.01
CA PRO A 3 2.98 1.22 12.96
C PRO A 3 3.55 1.44 14.36
N ILE A 4 4.69 0.83 14.64
CA ILE A 4 5.44 1.00 15.89
C ILE A 4 6.73 1.75 15.56
N LYS A 5 6.96 2.88 16.23
CA LYS A 5 8.22 3.62 16.13
C LYS A 5 9.24 3.01 17.09
N VAL A 6 10.43 2.68 16.60
CA VAL A 6 11.53 2.14 17.40
C VAL A 6 12.64 3.19 17.49
N GLU A 7 13.05 3.56 18.70
CA GLU A 7 14.09 4.58 18.94
C GLU A 7 15.39 4.01 19.53
N ASP A 8 15.56 2.70 19.48
CA ASP A 8 16.76 2.02 19.98
C ASP A 8 17.95 2.18 19.03
N GLU A 9 19.06 2.73 19.55
CA GLU A 9 20.26 3.05 18.77
C GLU A 9 21.05 1.82 18.30
N GLU A 10 21.00 0.71 19.04
CA GLU A 10 21.65 -0.55 18.61
C GLU A 10 20.87 -1.18 17.47
N LEU A 11 19.53 -1.16 17.55
CA LEU A 11 18.65 -1.57 16.46
C LEU A 11 18.86 -0.70 15.21
N LYS A 12 18.97 0.63 15.34
CA LYS A 12 19.29 1.49 14.20
C LYS A 12 20.63 1.13 13.54
N LYS A 13 21.66 0.84 14.34
CA LYS A 13 22.96 0.40 13.80
C LYS A 13 22.88 -0.95 13.12
N ALA A 14 22.14 -1.90 13.68
CA ALA A 14 21.93 -3.22 13.10
C ALA A 14 21.14 -3.16 11.78
N VAL A 15 20.13 -2.29 11.68
CA VAL A 15 19.40 -2.06 10.42
C VAL A 15 20.33 -1.46 9.36
N ASN A 16 21.18 -0.51 9.77
CA ASN A 16 22.11 0.18 8.86
C ASN A 16 23.41 -0.59 8.60
N SER A 17 23.60 -1.81 9.13
CA SER A 17 24.85 -2.56 8.95
C SER A 17 24.96 -3.26 7.59
N GLY A 18 23.91 -3.21 6.76
CA GLY A 18 23.84 -3.90 5.47
C GLY A 18 23.51 -5.39 5.58
N GLU A 19 23.18 -5.89 6.78
CA GLU A 19 22.73 -7.25 6.99
C GLU A 19 21.26 -7.40 6.56
N SER A 20 20.89 -8.56 6.02
CA SER A 20 19.52 -8.85 5.57
C SER A 20 18.56 -9.24 6.72
N TYR A 21 19.08 -9.41 7.93
CA TYR A 21 18.32 -9.80 9.11
C TYR A 21 19.05 -9.41 10.40
N PHE A 22 18.31 -9.35 11.50
CA PHE A 22 18.90 -9.38 12.86
C PHE A 22 18.34 -10.56 13.65
N GLN A 23 19.07 -10.98 14.68
CA GLN A 23 18.70 -12.12 15.52
C GLN A 23 18.54 -11.69 16.97
N ILE A 24 17.39 -12.03 17.57
CA ILE A 24 17.14 -11.88 19.00
C ILE A 24 16.97 -13.27 19.59
N GLY A 25 17.90 -13.69 20.45
CA GLY A 25 17.95 -15.05 20.99
C GLY A 25 18.11 -16.09 19.87
N ASN A 26 17.12 -16.96 19.71
CA ASN A 26 17.06 -18.00 18.67
C ASN A 26 16.12 -17.65 17.50
N ARG A 27 15.61 -16.41 17.43
CA ARG A 27 14.69 -15.95 16.38
C ARG A 27 15.37 -14.98 15.45
N LYS A 28 15.24 -15.22 14.14
CA LYS A 28 15.71 -14.33 13.07
C LYS A 28 14.56 -13.47 12.56
N PHE A 29 14.84 -12.19 12.36
CA PHE A 29 13.91 -11.19 11.85
C PHE A 29 14.50 -10.61 10.58
N LEU A 30 13.85 -10.84 9.45
CA LEU A 30 14.26 -10.29 8.15
C LEU A 30 14.03 -8.77 8.15
N LEU A 31 15.01 -8.06 7.59
CA LEU A 31 14.94 -6.63 7.36
C LEU A 31 14.41 -6.40 5.95
N PHE A 32 13.30 -5.70 5.85
CA PHE A 32 12.74 -5.24 4.58
C PHE A 32 12.77 -3.73 4.58
N GLU A 33 13.60 -3.16 3.72
CA GLU A 33 13.50 -1.75 3.38
C GLU A 33 12.27 -1.57 2.50
N VAL A 34 11.30 -0.81 3.01
CA VAL A 34 10.18 -0.33 2.21
C VAL A 34 10.54 1.10 1.85
N GLU A 35 11.26 1.28 0.73
CA GLU A 35 11.42 2.61 0.17
C GLU A 35 10.02 3.15 -0.16
N GLN A 36 9.71 4.33 0.38
CA GLN A 36 8.62 5.12 -0.15
C GLN A 36 9.10 5.65 -1.50
N ILE A 37 8.75 4.95 -2.57
CA ILE A 37 9.04 5.40 -3.94
C ILE A 37 8.47 6.81 -4.08
N LYS A 38 9.36 7.81 -4.22
CA LYS A 38 8.99 9.21 -4.54
C LYS A 38 8.66 9.41 -6.01
N GLU A 39 8.77 8.36 -6.80
CA GLU A 39 8.22 8.34 -8.15
C GLU A 39 6.75 7.95 -8.04
N PRO A 40 5.84 8.84 -8.43
CA PRO A 40 4.49 8.42 -8.61
C PRO A 40 4.55 7.56 -9.88
N ASN A 41 4.57 6.24 -9.74
CA ASN A 41 3.94 5.37 -10.72
C ASN A 41 2.42 5.64 -10.67
N VAL A 42 2.04 6.92 -10.78
CA VAL A 42 0.67 7.35 -11.00
C VAL A 42 0.41 7.09 -12.45
N TYR A 43 -0.69 6.40 -12.66
CA TYR A 43 -1.35 6.38 -13.95
C TYR A 43 -1.63 7.84 -14.34
N GLU A 44 -0.93 8.35 -15.36
CA GLU A 44 -1.26 9.64 -15.94
C GLU A 44 -2.52 9.43 -16.78
N VAL A 45 -3.65 9.93 -16.27
CA VAL A 45 -4.92 9.83 -16.98
C VAL A 45 -4.88 10.81 -18.13
N SER A 46 -4.71 10.31 -19.36
CA SER A 46 -4.58 11.17 -20.54
C SER A 46 -5.89 11.83 -20.94
N GLU A 47 -7.02 11.26 -20.53
CA GLU A 47 -8.37 11.71 -20.88
C GLU A 47 -9.02 12.49 -19.72
N PRO A 48 -9.32 13.79 -19.88
CA PRO A 48 -9.85 14.63 -18.79
C PRO A 48 -11.18 14.12 -18.20
N GLU A 49 -12.01 13.45 -19.00
CA GLU A 49 -13.25 12.85 -18.49
C GLU A 49 -13.01 11.61 -17.63
N GLU A 50 -11.99 10.81 -17.95
CA GLU A 50 -11.60 9.67 -17.13
C GLU A 50 -11.00 10.14 -15.81
N GLU A 51 -10.17 11.19 -15.84
CA GLU A 51 -9.57 11.79 -14.66
C GLU A 51 -10.65 12.28 -13.70
N ARG A 52 -11.65 13.01 -14.22
CA ARG A 52 -12.79 13.49 -13.43
C ARG A 52 -13.55 12.34 -12.75
N LYS A 53 -13.86 11.26 -13.48
CA LYS A 53 -14.61 10.12 -12.94
C LYS A 53 -13.82 9.37 -11.86
N LEU A 54 -12.51 9.22 -12.05
CA LEU A 54 -11.63 8.59 -11.08
C LEU A 54 -11.52 9.42 -9.81
N LEU A 55 -11.38 10.75 -9.93
CA LEU A 55 -11.35 11.66 -8.79
C LEU A 55 -12.68 11.64 -8.03
N GLU A 56 -13.82 11.70 -8.72
CA GLU A 56 -15.16 11.56 -8.12
C GLU A 56 -15.26 10.24 -7.34
N ALA A 57 -14.84 9.11 -7.92
CA ALA A 57 -14.87 7.82 -7.24
C ALA A 57 -13.88 7.67 -6.07
N LEU A 58 -12.85 8.50 -5.99
CA LEU A 58 -11.89 8.51 -4.87
C LEU A 58 -12.30 9.44 -3.74
N GLU A 59 -12.94 10.57 -4.07
CA GLU A 59 -13.33 11.61 -3.13
C GLU A 59 -14.74 11.38 -2.54
N ASP A 60 -15.63 10.74 -3.30
CA ASP A 60 -16.97 10.37 -2.82
C ASP A 60 -16.98 9.06 -2.01
N GLU A 61 -18.14 8.74 -1.44
CA GLU A 61 -18.37 7.48 -0.73
C GLU A 61 -18.31 6.30 -1.72
N ASN A 62 -17.15 5.63 -1.79
CA ASN A 62 -16.89 4.47 -2.64
C ASN A 62 -16.88 3.18 -1.81
N PRO A 63 -18.05 2.61 -1.49
CA PRO A 63 -18.14 1.40 -0.69
C PRO A 63 -17.58 0.21 -1.46
N VAL A 64 -16.89 -0.68 -0.74
CA VAL A 64 -16.49 -1.98 -1.28
C VAL A 64 -17.76 -2.78 -1.57
N LEU A 65 -18.00 -3.08 -2.84
CA LEU A 65 -19.14 -3.88 -3.27
C LEU A 65 -18.94 -5.36 -2.90
N SER A 66 -20.04 -6.00 -2.52
CA SER A 66 -20.13 -7.45 -2.39
C SER A 66 -20.15 -8.14 -3.76
N GLU A 67 -19.86 -9.44 -3.77
CA GLU A 67 -19.88 -10.26 -4.98
C GLU A 67 -21.29 -10.31 -5.60
N GLU A 68 -22.33 -10.35 -4.78
CA GLU A 68 -23.72 -10.27 -5.25
C GLU A 68 -24.04 -8.93 -5.92
N GLU A 69 -23.52 -7.82 -5.40
CA GLU A 69 -23.71 -6.49 -5.98
C GLU A 69 -22.99 -6.35 -7.32
N ILE A 70 -21.76 -6.86 -7.43
CA ILE A 70 -20.97 -6.87 -8.66
C ILE A 70 -21.70 -7.68 -9.74
N ASN A 71 -22.13 -8.89 -9.42
CA ASN A 71 -22.81 -9.77 -10.38
C ASN A 71 -24.11 -9.15 -10.90
N ARG A 72 -24.92 -8.52 -10.02
CA ARG A 72 -26.14 -7.82 -10.44
C ARG A 72 -25.85 -6.66 -11.40
N MET A 73 -24.83 -5.84 -11.12
CA MET A 73 -24.47 -4.72 -12.00
C MET A 73 -24.00 -5.19 -13.39
N LEU A 74 -23.27 -6.31 -13.45
CA LEU A 74 -22.83 -6.90 -14.71
C LEU A 74 -23.97 -7.51 -15.52
N GLU A 75 -24.96 -8.11 -14.86
CA GLU A 75 -26.15 -8.68 -15.50
C GLU A 75 -27.09 -7.58 -16.06
N GLU A 76 -27.17 -6.41 -15.42
CA GLU A 76 -28.02 -5.29 -15.86
C GLU A 76 -27.48 -4.54 -17.09
N HIS A 77 -26.22 -4.76 -17.48
CA HIS A 77 -25.56 -4.12 -18.62
C HIS A 77 -25.38 -5.04 -19.84
N LEU A 78 -25.99 -6.23 -19.82
CA LEU A 78 -26.10 -7.18 -20.94
C LEU A 78 -27.48 -7.09 -21.61
#